data_AF-A0A7S4JCP2-F1
#
_entry.id   AF-A0A7S4JCP2-F1
#
_cell.length_a   1.000
_cell.length_b   1.000
_cell.length_c   1.000
_cell.angle_alpha   90.00
_cell.angle_beta   90.00
_cell.angle_gamma   90.00
#
_symmetry.space_group_name_H-M   'P 1'
#
loop_
_entity.id
_entity.type
_entity.pdbx_description
1 polymer ?
#
loop_
_entity_poly.entity_id
_entity_poly.type
_entity_poly.pdbx_seq_one_letter_code
_entity_poly.pdbx_strand_id
1 'polypeptide(L)'
;RVLPSADQVDVLLNRRGGHPELAPTGSVRDVFSQSSYGHLDVVSTVVDWIQLPGTEKYYADGASGATSLFEEALRYALDHFDSSVGKYSYSDFEYDDYDQDKDGVVDSVM
;
A
#
# COMPACT_ATOMS: atom_id res chain seq x y z
N ARG A 1 12.19 14.14 8.66
CA ARG A 1 10.73 14.26 8.48
C ARG A 1 10.06 13.25 9.39
N VAL A 2 8.95 13.60 10.05
CA VAL A 2 8.14 12.60 10.77
C VAL A 2 7.19 11.98 9.75
N LEU A 3 7.20 10.65 9.65
CA LEU A 3 6.30 9.89 8.79
C LEU A 3 5.14 9.33 9.65
N PRO A 4 3.92 9.21 9.10
CA PRO A 4 2.83 8.53 9.81
C PRO A 4 3.21 7.07 10.06
N SER A 5 2.70 6.44 11.11
CA SER A 5 2.91 5.00 11.31
C SER A 5 2.11 4.17 10.29
N ALA A 6 2.48 2.89 10.12
CA ALA A 6 1.69 1.95 9.33
C ALA A 6 0.24 1.89 9.84
N ASP A 7 0.01 1.86 11.15
CA ASP A 7 -1.34 1.89 11.74
C ASP A 7 -2.15 3.14 11.36
N GLN A 8 -1.49 4.30 11.29
CA GLN A 8 -2.18 5.53 10.88
C GLN A 8 -2.58 5.46 9.40
N VAL A 9 -1.76 4.86 8.55
CA VAL A 9 -2.08 4.64 7.13
C VAL A 9 -3.15 3.56 6.97
N ASP A 10 -3.12 2.49 7.77
CA ASP A 10 -4.17 1.46 7.83
C ASP A 10 -5.53 2.07 8.17
N VAL A 11 -5.57 3.00 9.13
CA VAL A 11 -6.79 3.75 9.45
C VAL A 11 -7.31 4.54 8.23
N LEU A 12 -6.42 5.15 7.45
CA LEU A 12 -6.81 5.91 6.25
C LEU A 12 -7.34 5.00 5.14
N LEU A 13 -6.79 3.79 5.00
CA LEU A 13 -7.14 2.88 3.91
C LEU A 13 -8.33 1.98 4.25
N ASN A 14 -8.36 1.39 5.45
CA ASN A 14 -9.19 0.22 5.75
C ASN A 14 -10.31 0.44 6.76
N ARG A 15 -10.24 1.49 7.58
CA ARG A 15 -11.18 1.69 8.68
C ARG A 15 -12.58 2.02 8.15
N ARG A 16 -13.56 1.19 8.49
CA ARG A 16 -14.97 1.44 8.16
C ARG A 16 -15.56 2.56 9.00
N GLY A 17 -16.37 3.42 8.38
CA GLY A 17 -17.06 4.53 9.04
C GLY A 17 -16.14 5.69 9.46
N GLY A 18 -14.91 5.72 8.94
CA GLY A 18 -13.94 6.78 9.19
C GLY A 18 -13.27 6.82 10.58
N HIS A 19 -12.42 7.83 10.75
CA HIS A 19 -11.71 8.17 11.99
C HIS A 19 -11.81 9.67 12.24
N PRO A 20 -12.19 10.15 13.44
CA PRO A 20 -12.47 11.56 13.70
C PRO A 20 -11.31 12.51 13.37
N GLU A 21 -10.06 12.04 13.49
CA GLU A 21 -8.87 12.84 13.22
C GLU A 21 -8.17 12.51 11.90
N LEU A 22 -8.19 11.23 11.48
CA LEU A 22 -7.36 10.74 10.38
C LEU A 22 -8.18 10.64 9.09
N ALA A 23 -9.40 10.12 9.18
CA ALA A 23 -10.30 9.89 8.06
C ALA A 23 -11.72 10.39 8.40
N PRO A 24 -11.92 11.68 8.72
CA PRO A 24 -13.20 12.18 9.25
C PRO A 24 -14.36 12.04 8.26
N THR A 25 -14.04 11.96 6.96
CA THR A 25 -15.00 11.79 5.87
C THR A 25 -15.11 10.33 5.39
N GLY A 26 -14.48 9.38 6.08
CA GLY A 26 -14.37 7.99 5.66
C GLY A 26 -12.99 7.62 5.09
N SER A 27 -12.68 6.33 5.12
CA SER A 27 -11.45 5.75 4.54
C SER A 27 -11.56 5.52 3.03
N VAL A 28 -10.46 5.12 2.39
CA VAL A 28 -10.48 4.68 0.98
C VAL A 28 -11.45 3.51 0.76
N ARG A 29 -11.47 2.54 1.68
CA ARG A 29 -12.46 1.45 1.70
C ARG A 29 -13.89 1.97 1.74
N ASP A 30 -14.19 2.97 2.57
CA ASP A 30 -15.52 3.58 2.64
C ASP A 30 -15.89 4.25 1.31
N VAL A 31 -14.95 4.93 0.64
CA VAL A 31 -15.17 5.53 -0.69
C VAL A 31 -15.55 4.47 -1.71
N PHE A 32 -14.77 3.39 -1.83
CA PHE A 32 -15.09 2.30 -2.77
C PHE A 32 -16.42 1.63 -2.44
N SER A 33 -16.70 1.37 -1.16
CA SER A 33 -17.97 0.78 -0.73
C SER A 33 -19.15 1.70 -1.06
N GLN A 34 -19.06 3.00 -0.77
CA GLN A 34 -20.14 3.95 -1.06
C GLN A 34 -20.36 4.14 -2.56
N SER A 35 -19.28 4.35 -3.33
CA SER A 35 -19.37 4.54 -4.79
C SER A 35 -19.88 3.29 -5.52
N SER A 36 -19.66 2.11 -4.96
CA SER A 36 -20.14 0.84 -5.50
C SER A 36 -21.47 0.37 -4.90
N TYR A 37 -22.15 1.17 -4.09
CA TYR A 37 -23.38 0.77 -3.37
C TYR A 37 -23.22 -0.53 -2.55
N GLY A 38 -22.03 -0.75 -1.98
CA GLY A 38 -21.70 -1.91 -1.18
C GLY A 38 -21.30 -3.15 -1.98
N HIS A 39 -21.14 -3.05 -3.30
CA HIS A 39 -20.74 -4.18 -4.14
C HIS A 39 -19.23 -4.43 -4.17
N LEU A 40 -18.42 -3.43 -3.80
CA LEU A 40 -16.97 -3.53 -3.74
C LEU A 40 -16.46 -3.21 -2.34
N ASP A 41 -15.66 -4.11 -1.77
CA ASP A 41 -15.02 -3.97 -0.47
C ASP A 41 -13.51 -4.11 -0.64
N VAL A 42 -12.82 -2.98 -0.80
CA VAL A 42 -11.36 -2.97 -0.98
C VAL A 42 -10.69 -2.93 0.39
N VAL A 43 -9.90 -3.96 0.70
CA VAL A 43 -9.08 -4.03 1.91
C VAL A 43 -7.63 -4.12 1.49
N SER A 44 -6.82 -3.16 1.92
CA SER A 44 -5.39 -3.09 1.64
C SER A 44 -4.59 -3.68 2.79
N THR A 45 -3.41 -4.21 2.51
CA THR A 45 -2.42 -4.52 3.56
C THR A 45 -1.37 -3.43 3.57
N VAL A 46 -1.18 -2.81 4.73
CA VAL A 46 -0.19 -1.74 4.92
C VAL A 46 1.07 -2.32 5.52
N VAL A 47 2.19 -2.10 4.84
CA VAL A 47 3.52 -2.50 5.30
C VAL A 47 4.26 -1.32 5.92
N ASP A 48 5.27 -1.62 6.73
CA ASP A 48 6.13 -0.61 7.34
C ASP A 48 6.91 0.20 6.30
N TRP A 49 7.39 1.38 6.69
CA TRP A 49 8.22 2.22 5.83
C TRP A 49 9.53 1.52 5.46
N ILE A 50 9.73 1.33 4.15
CA ILE A 50 10.97 0.79 3.60
C ILE A 50 11.88 1.95 3.18
N GLN A 51 13.07 2.01 3.77
CA GLN A 51 14.07 3.00 3.43
C GLN A 51 14.80 2.60 2.15
N LEU A 52 14.67 3.43 1.10
CA LEU A 52 15.41 3.26 -0.15
C LEU A 52 16.87 3.74 -0.01
N PRO A 53 17.80 3.18 -0.82
CA PRO A 53 19.21 3.58 -0.78
C PRO A 53 19.47 4.92 -1.47
N GLY A 54 18.66 5.28 -2.48
CA GLY A 54 18.74 6.57 -3.17
C GLY A 54 17.95 7.69 -2.48
N THR A 55 18.18 8.92 -2.93
CA THR A 55 17.44 10.10 -2.45
C THR A 55 16.13 10.29 -3.20
N GLU A 56 15.16 10.99 -2.60
CA GLU A 56 13.91 11.38 -3.28
C GLU A 56 14.20 12.11 -4.61
N LYS A 57 15.18 13.01 -4.64
CA LYS A 57 15.59 13.72 -5.87
C LYS A 57 16.08 12.77 -6.97
N TYR A 58 16.77 11.70 -6.60
CA TYR A 58 17.26 10.70 -7.56
C TYR A 58 16.08 9.94 -8.16
N TYR A 59 15.21 9.36 -7.33
CA TYR A 59 14.09 8.55 -7.83
C TYR A 59 12.98 9.37 -8.50
N ALA A 60 12.81 10.64 -8.11
CA ALA A 60 11.88 11.55 -8.78
C ALA A 60 12.32 11.92 -10.20
N ASP A 61 13.62 11.86 -10.49
CA ASP A 61 14.21 12.14 -11.82
C ASP A 61 13.78 13.47 -12.48
N GLY A 62 13.32 14.43 -11.69
CA GLY A 62 12.74 15.68 -12.20
C GLY A 62 11.50 15.50 -13.09
N ALA A 63 10.87 14.33 -13.07
CA ALA A 63 9.73 13.95 -13.89
C ALA A 63 8.50 13.63 -13.02
N SER A 64 7.34 13.53 -13.67
CA SER A 64 6.08 13.14 -13.04
C SER A 64 5.62 11.79 -13.57
N GLY A 65 5.04 10.96 -12.71
CA GLY A 65 4.52 9.63 -13.08
C GLY A 65 5.57 8.52 -12.93
N ALA A 66 5.29 7.38 -13.55
CA ALA A 66 6.18 6.22 -13.53
C ALA A 66 7.38 6.45 -14.44
N THR A 67 8.56 6.59 -13.85
CA THR A 67 9.85 6.59 -14.54
C THR A 67 10.58 5.27 -14.27
N SER A 68 11.61 4.95 -15.05
CA SER A 68 12.47 3.80 -14.77
C SER A 68 13.12 3.86 -13.38
N LEU A 69 13.43 5.07 -12.87
CA LEU A 69 13.98 5.25 -11.53
C LEU A 69 12.91 5.07 -10.44
N PHE A 70 11.67 5.49 -10.69
CA PHE A 70 10.55 5.15 -9.80
C PHE A 70 10.29 3.64 -9.77
N GLU A 71 10.32 2.97 -10.92
CA GLU A 71 10.20 1.50 -11.00
C GLU A 71 11.36 0.79 -10.27
N GLU A 72 12.58 1.32 -10.35
CA GLU A 72 13.73 0.81 -9.59
C GLU A 72 13.46 0.90 -8.08
N ALA A 73 12.96 2.04 -7.60
CA ALA A 73 12.58 2.22 -6.20
C ALA A 73 11.47 1.25 -5.76
N LEU A 74 10.43 1.08 -6.57
CA LEU A 74 9.32 0.17 -6.27
C LEU A 74 9.79 -1.29 -6.21
N ARG A 75 10.60 -1.73 -7.18
CA ARG A 75 11.19 -3.08 -7.18
C ARG A 75 12.05 -3.33 -5.96
N TYR A 76 12.92 -2.37 -5.60
CA TYR A 76 13.73 -2.48 -4.39
C TYR A 76 12.86 -2.64 -3.14
N ALA A 77 11.78 -1.86 -3.02
CA ALA A 77 10.88 -1.95 -1.88
C ALA A 77 10.17 -3.31 -1.81
N LEU A 78 9.70 -3.82 -2.96
CA LEU A 78 9.06 -5.14 -3.04
C LEU A 78 10.05 -6.27 -2.70
N ASP A 79 11.26 -6.26 -3.24
CA ASP A 79 12.30 -7.25 -2.94
C ASP A 79 12.69 -7.21 -1.45
N HIS A 80 12.74 -6.01 -0.86
CA HIS A 80 13.01 -5.85 0.57
C HIS A 80 11.86 -6.42 1.42
N PHE A 81 10.62 -6.14 1.05
CA PHE A 81 9.44 -6.68 1.73
C PHE A 81 9.34 -8.20 1.61
N ASP A 82 9.60 -8.77 0.43
CA ASP A 82 9.59 -10.22 0.19
C ASP A 82 10.51 -10.95 1.17
N SER A 83 11.69 -10.36 1.46
CA SER A 83 12.61 -10.92 2.45
C SER A 83 12.07 -10.96 3.90
N SER A 84 10.98 -10.24 4.19
CA SER A 84 10.27 -10.20 5.47
C SER A 84 9.00 -11.06 5.51
N VAL A 85 8.49 -11.51 4.36
CA VAL A 85 7.32 -12.39 4.27
C VAL A 85 7.59 -13.70 5.01
N GLY A 86 6.57 -14.19 5.73
CA GLY A 86 6.67 -15.37 6.58
C GLY A 86 7.40 -15.12 7.91
N LYS A 87 7.69 -13.86 8.28
CA LYS A 87 8.39 -13.50 9.52
C LYS A 87 7.63 -12.46 10.33
N TYR A 88 7.66 -12.61 11.65
CA TYR A 88 7.15 -11.63 12.62
C TYR A 88 5.73 -11.14 12.27
N SER A 89 5.57 -9.84 12.00
CA SER A 89 4.30 -9.18 11.68
C SER A 89 3.68 -9.62 10.34
N TYR A 90 4.45 -10.30 9.47
CA TYR A 90 4.03 -10.75 8.15
C TYR A 90 4.10 -12.28 7.99
N SER A 91 3.93 -13.03 9.09
CA SER A 91 3.96 -14.50 9.06
C SER A 91 2.89 -15.11 8.18
N ASP A 92 1.74 -14.43 8.09
CA ASP A 92 0.53 -14.94 7.44
C ASP A 92 0.27 -14.21 6.11
N PHE A 93 1.24 -13.45 5.59
CA PHE A 93 1.09 -12.75 4.32
C PHE A 93 1.28 -13.73 3.14
N GLU A 94 0.28 -13.83 2.27
CA GLU A 94 0.32 -14.62 1.05
C GLU A 94 0.03 -13.73 -0.17
N TYR A 95 0.88 -13.78 -1.21
CA TYR A 95 0.69 -12.97 -2.41
C TYR A 95 -0.58 -13.37 -3.19
N ASP A 96 -0.96 -14.65 -3.12
CA ASP A 96 -2.14 -15.21 -3.79
C ASP A 96 -3.46 -14.60 -3.27
N ASP A 97 -3.47 -14.02 -2.05
CA ASP A 97 -4.64 -13.31 -1.51
C ASP A 97 -4.98 -12.03 -2.30
N TYR A 98 -4.01 -11.52 -3.08
CA TYR A 98 -4.12 -10.28 -3.87
C TYR A 98 -4.13 -10.53 -5.37
N ASP A 99 -4.33 -11.77 -5.81
CA ASP A 99 -4.49 -12.19 -7.21
C ASP A 99 -5.92 -12.75 -7.39
N GLN A 100 -6.88 -11.86 -7.60
CA GLN A 100 -8.30 -12.22 -7.70
C GLN A 100 -8.63 -12.94 -9.00
N ASP A 101 -7.95 -12.62 -10.09
CA ASP A 101 -8.21 -13.20 -11.41
C ASP A 101 -7.36 -14.44 -11.74
N LYS A 102 -6.39 -14.76 -10.87
CA LYS A 102 -5.53 -15.95 -10.89
C LYS A 102 -4.57 -15.98 -12.06
N ASP A 103 -4.06 -14.82 -12.47
CA ASP A 103 -3.06 -14.72 -13.53
C ASP A 103 -1.62 -14.89 -13.02
N GLY A 104 -1.44 -15.04 -11.70
CA GLY A 104 -0.15 -15.18 -11.03
C GLY A 104 0.52 -13.83 -10.74
N VAL A 105 -0.21 -12.72 -10.85
CA VAL A 105 0.26 -11.36 -10.60
C VAL A 105 -0.64 -10.69 -9.55
N VAL A 106 -0.04 -9.93 -8.65
CA VAL A 106 -0.80 -9.11 -7.70
C VAL A 106 -1.59 -8.04 -8.46
N ASP A 107 -2.90 -7.96 -8.21
CA ASP A 107 -3.82 -7.06 -8.88
C ASP A 107 -3.50 -5.58 -8.64
N SER A 108 -3.04 -5.26 -7.42
CA SER A 108 -2.84 -3.87 -7.01
C SER A 108 -1.73 -3.71 -5.99
N VAL A 109 -0.79 -2.82 -6.32
CA VAL A 109 0.21 -2.27 -5.41
C VAL A 109 0.10 -0.75 -5.47
N MET A 110 0.17 -0.10 -4.30
CA MET A 110 0.09 1.35 -4.15
C MET A 110 1.31 1.90 -3.41
#